data_AF-A0A0B1TRB9-F1
#
_entry.id   AF-A0A0B1TRB9-F1
#
_cell.length_a   1.000
_cell.length_b   1.000
_cell.length_c   1.000
_cell.angle_alpha   90.00
_cell.angle_beta   90.00
_cell.angle_gamma   90.00
#
_symmetry.space_group_name_H-M   'P 1'
#
loop_
_entity.id
_entity.type
_entity.pdbx_description
1 polymer ?
#
loop_
_entity_poly.entity_id
_entity_poly.type
_entity_poly.pdbx_seq_one_letter_code
_entity_poly.pdbx_strand_id
1 'polypeptide(L)' 'MNPNILLFSVLQATAKIASSHLKWNICKFHIEHMVPGLLEVLSICMDGRLTEDICEAWQTLYDIIGNMITVQKGVRRSTQ' A
#
# COMPACT_ATOMS: atom_id res chain seq x y z
N MET A 1 22.12 1.68 12.77
CA MET A 1 21.18 2.67 12.19
C MET A 1 20.05 2.88 13.21
N ASN A 2 19.57 4.10 13.44
CA ASN A 2 18.55 4.37 14.47
C ASN A 2 17.15 3.91 13.98
N PRO A 3 16.47 2.98 14.66
CA PRO A 3 15.16 2.45 14.24
C PRO A 3 14.09 3.52 14.04
N ASN A 4 14.15 4.61 14.82
CA ASN A 4 13.18 5.71 14.72
C ASN A 4 13.32 6.50 13.41
N ILE A 5 14.54 6.58 12.86
CA ILE A 5 14.79 7.24 11.57
C ILE A 5 14.19 6.40 10.43
N LEU A 6 14.34 5.08 10.49
CA LEU A 6 13.76 4.16 9.51
C LEU A 6 12.23 4.23 9.55
N LEU A 7 11.63 4.15 10.74
CA LEU A 7 10.18 4.26 10.91
C LEU A 7 9.65 5.60 10.36
N PHE A 8 10.30 6.71 10.69
CA PHE A 8 9.92 8.02 10.17
C PHE A 8 9.99 8.08 8.64
N SER A 9 11.05 7.54 8.05
CA SER A 9 11.21 7.53 6.59
C SER A 9 10.13 6.71 5.87
N VAL A 10 9.73 5.58 6.43
CA VAL A 10 8.66 4.71 5.90
C VAL A 10 7.31 5.39 6.02
N LEU A 11 7.03 6.04 7.16
CA LEU A 11 5.80 6.82 7.34
C LEU A 11 5.72 7.99 6.35
N GLN A 12 6.83 8.69 6.13
CA GLN A 12 6.86 9.78 5.16
C GLN A 12 6.65 9.29 3.72
N ALA A 13 7.22 8.14 3.36
CA ALA A 13 7.04 7.54 2.04
C ALA A 13 5.59 7.10 1.81
N THR A 14 5.00 6.37 2.75
CA THR A 14 3.60 5.90 2.67
C THR A 14 2.61 7.06 2.67
N ALA A 15 2.86 8.12 3.46
CA ALA A 15 2.05 9.33 3.44
C ALA A 15 2.09 10.06 2.07
N LYS A 16 3.26 10.12 1.42
CA LYS A 16 3.40 10.69 0.06
C LYS A 16 2.62 9.88 -0.96
N ILE A 17 2.74 8.54 -0.92
CA ILE A 17 2.00 7.63 -1.79
C ILE A 17 0.49 7.82 -1.61
N ALA A 18 0.00 7.83 -0.37
CA ALA A 18 -1.41 8.00 -0.07
C ALA A 18 -1.96 9.34 -0.57
N SER A 19 -1.21 10.44 -0.39
CA SER A 19 -1.61 11.76 -0.87
C SER A 19 -1.73 11.82 -2.39
N SER A 20 -0.80 11.17 -3.10
CA SER A 20 -0.87 11.05 -4.56
C SER A 20 -2.11 10.29 -5.03
N HIS A 21 -2.49 9.20 -4.36
CA HIS A 21 -3.70 8.44 -4.67
C HIS A 21 -4.98 9.25 -4.40
N LEU A 22 -5.04 9.95 -3.25
CA LEU A 22 -6.18 10.80 -2.91
C LEU A 22 -6.41 11.93 -3.91
N LYS A 23 -5.34 12.48 -4.52
CA LYS A 23 -5.45 13.50 -5.58
C LYS A 23 -6.33 13.02 -6.74
N TRP A 24 -6.32 11.73 -7.03
CA TRP A 24 -7.07 11.11 -8.13
C TRP A 24 -8.33 10.37 -7.66
N ASN A 25 -8.79 10.64 -6.44
CA ASN A 25 -9.94 9.96 -5.81
C ASN A 25 -9.80 8.43 -5.73
N ILE A 26 -8.58 7.92 -5.73
CA ILE A 26 -8.29 6.51 -5.48
C ILE A 26 -8.46 6.26 -3.98
N CYS A 27 -9.04 5.11 -3.64
CA CYS A 27 -9.38 4.73 -2.27
C CYS A 27 -8.92 3.30 -1.99
N LYS A 28 -8.98 2.88 -0.72
CA LYS A 28 -8.55 1.55 -0.27
C LYS A 28 -9.12 0.42 -1.15
N PHE A 29 -10.42 0.48 -1.46
CA PHE A 29 -11.09 -0.48 -2.34
C PHE A 29 -10.36 -0.66 -3.68
N HIS A 30 -9.98 0.43 -4.36
CA HIS A 30 -9.25 0.35 -5.62
C HIS A 30 -7.89 -0.33 -5.47
N ILE A 31 -7.16 -0.04 -4.39
CA ILE A 31 -5.82 -0.60 -4.13
C ILE A 31 -5.91 -2.11 -3.89
N GLU A 32 -6.83 -2.54 -3.03
CA GLU A 32 -7.01 -3.98 -2.71
C GLU A 32 -7.37 -4.79 -3.96
N HIS A 33 -8.17 -4.23 -4.87
CA HIS A 33 -8.55 -4.91 -6.12
C HIS A 33 -7.43 -5.01 -7.16
N MET A 34 -6.29 -4.33 -6.96
CA MET A 34 -5.11 -4.50 -7.81
C MET A 34 -4.27 -5.72 -7.40
N VAL A 35 -4.41 -6.21 -6.17
CA VAL A 35 -3.57 -7.30 -5.64
C VAL A 35 -3.68 -8.60 -6.44
N PRO A 36 -4.87 -9.08 -6.84
CA PRO A 36 -4.96 -10.32 -7.61
C PRO A 36 -4.17 -10.26 -8.93
N GLY A 37 -4.27 -9.15 -9.68
CA GLY A 37 -3.52 -8.98 -10.93
C GLY A 37 -2.01 -8.86 -10.70
N LEU A 38 -1.58 -8.26 -9.60
CA LEU A 38 -0.17 -8.26 -9.20
C LEU A 38 0.34 -9.69 -8.94
N LEU A 39 -0.40 -10.49 -8.17
CA LEU A 39 0.01 -11.87 -7.85
C LEU A 39 0.04 -12.75 -9.10
N GLU A 40 -0.86 -12.54 -10.06
CA GLU A 40 -0.83 -13.22 -11.36
C GLU A 40 0.46 -12.90 -12.13
N VAL A 41 0.84 -11.63 -12.22
CA VAL A 41 2.10 -11.21 -12.86
C VAL A 41 3.31 -11.82 -12.14
N LEU A 42 3.34 -11.79 -10.81
CA LEU A 42 4.43 -12.40 -10.05
C LEU A 42 4.55 -13.90 -10.29
N SER A 43 3.42 -14.62 -10.35
CA SER A 43 3.40 -16.06 -10.64
C SER A 43 4.07 -16.37 -11.99
N ILE A 44 3.75 -15.58 -13.03
CA ILE A 44 4.34 -15.70 -14.36
C ILE A 44 5.84 -15.41 -14.31
N CYS A 45 6.24 -14.30 -13.69
CA CYS A 45 7.64 -13.87 -13.64
C CYS A 45 8.54 -14.76 -12.76
N MET A 46 7.95 -15.50 -11.82
CA MET A 46 8.67 -16.36 -10.89
C MET A 46 8.66 -17.84 -11.30
N ASP A 47 8.26 -18.16 -12.53
CA ASP A 47 8.15 -19.54 -13.04
C ASP A 47 7.33 -20.45 -12.12
N GLY A 48 6.23 -19.93 -11.54
CA GLY A 48 5.39 -20.67 -10.61
C GLY A 48 6.00 -20.87 -9.20
N ARG A 49 7.13 -20.23 -8.87
CA ARG A 49 7.73 -20.25 -7.52
C ARG A 49 7.12 -19.21 -6.56
N LEU A 50 5.88 -18.78 -6.81
CA LEU A 50 5.17 -17.86 -5.93
C LEU A 50 4.72 -18.60 -4.67
N THR A 51 5.29 -18.24 -3.52
CA THR A 51 4.93 -18.82 -2.22
C THR A 51 3.87 -17.99 -1.51
N GLU A 52 3.21 -18.59 -0.52
CA GLU A 52 2.26 -17.91 0.36
C GLU A 52 2.90 -16.70 1.05
N ASP A 53 4.11 -16.86 1.62
CA ASP A 53 4.86 -15.75 2.24
C ASP A 53 5.07 -14.55 1.30
N ILE A 54 5.32 -14.80 0.00
CA ILE A 54 5.47 -13.73 -0.99
C ILE A 54 4.12 -13.05 -1.23
N CYS A 55 3.04 -13.82 -1.37
CA CYS A 55 1.69 -13.29 -1.51
C CYS A 55 1.30 -12.40 -0.32
N GLU A 56 1.54 -12.88 0.90
CA GLU A 56 1.26 -12.15 2.13
C GLU A 56 2.07 -10.86 2.25
N ALA A 57 3.35 -10.88 1.85
CA ALA A 57 4.19 -9.68 1.86
C ALA A 57 3.64 -8.58 0.94
N TRP A 58 3.19 -8.94 -0.27
CA TRP A 58 2.58 -7.99 -1.20
C TRP A 58 1.20 -7.52 -0.75
N GLN A 59 0.36 -8.41 -0.24
CA GLN A 59 -0.94 -8.07 0.35
C GLN A 59 -0.75 -7.06 1.49
N THR A 60 0.18 -7.33 2.40
CA THR A 60 0.51 -6.45 3.53
C THR A 60 0.95 -5.06 3.06
N LEU A 61 1.79 -4.98 2.02
CA LEU A 61 2.21 -3.69 1.46
C LEU A 61 1.01 -2.88 0.93
N TYR A 62 0.12 -3.53 0.17
CA TYR A 62 -1.07 -2.90 -0.38
C TYR A 62 -2.06 -2.47 0.70
N ASP A 63 -2.20 -3.28 1.77
CA ASP A 63 -2.99 -2.93 2.94
C ASP A 63 -2.46 -1.71 3.68
N ILE A 64 -1.14 -1.61 3.89
CA ILE A 64 -0.51 -0.43 4.51
C ILE A 64 -0.84 0.83 3.70
N ILE A 65 -0.71 0.76 2.37
CA ILE A 65 -1.02 1.89 1.48
C ILE A 65 -2.52 2.23 1.56
N GLY A 66 -3.41 1.24 1.46
CA GLY A 66 -4.86 1.42 1.54
C GLY A 66 -5.33 2.01 2.87
N ASN A 67 -4.74 1.55 3.97
CA ASN A 67 -5.00 2.06 5.31
C ASN A 67 -4.54 3.51 5.45
N MET A 68 -3.34 3.86 4.96
CA MET A 68 -2.84 5.23 4.98
C MET A 68 -3.72 6.19 4.17
N ILE A 69 -4.22 5.75 3.01
CA ILE A 69 -5.20 6.51 2.21
C ILE A 69 -6.46 6.79 3.03
N THR A 70 -6.97 5.77 3.73
CA THR A 70 -8.17 5.89 4.57
C THR A 70 -7.97 6.89 5.71
N VAL A 71 -6.83 6.80 6.41
CA VAL A 71 -6.47 7.75 7.49
C VAL A 71 -6.41 9.18 6.97
N GLN A 72 -5.68 9.44 5.88
CA GLN A 72 -5.57 10.79 5.31
C GLN A 72 -6.91 11.33 4.80
N LYS A 73 -7.77 10.48 4.24
CA LYS A 73 -9.12 10.86 3.82
C LYS A 73 -9.98 11.28 5.01
N GLY A 74 -9.88 10.55 6.14
CA GLY A 74 -10.54 10.88 7.40
C GLY A 74 -10.11 12.25 7.93
N VAL A 75 -8.80 12.51 8.00
CA VAL A 75 -8.24 13.80 8.44
C VAL A 75 -8.73 14.97 7.58
N ARG A 76 -8.80 14.81 6.25
CA ARG A 76 -9.30 15.87 5.36
C ARG A 76 -10.78 16.19 5.60
N ARG A 77 -11.59 15.18 5.94
CA ARG A 77 -13.02 15.36 6.24
C ARG A 77 -13.27 16.03 7.59
N SER A 78 -12.39 15.86 8.58
CA SER A 78 -12.52 16.52 9.89
C SER A 78 -12.04 17.96 9.91
N THR A 79 -11.40 18.43 8.83
CA THR A 79 -10.85 19.79 8.72
C THR A 79 -11.66 20.67 7.76
N GLN A 80 -12.75 20.14 7.20
CA GLN A 80 -13.77 20.87 6.43
C GLN A 80 -15.01 21.05 7.29
#